data_AF-A0A2D9N6G3-F1
#
_entry.id   AF-A0A2D9N6G3-F1
#
_cell.length_a   1.000
_cell.length_b   1.000
_cell.length_c   1.000
_cell.angle_alpha   90.00
_cell.angle_beta   90.00
_cell.angle_gamma   90.00
#
_symmetry.space_group_name_H-M   'P 1'
#
loop_
_entity.id
_entity.type
_entity.pdbx_description
1 polymer ?
#
loop_
_entity_poly.entity_id
_entity_poly.type
_entity_poly.pdbx_seq_one_letter_code
_entity_poly.pdbx_strand_id
1 'polypeptide(L)'
;MTDSEKIERYIEKHEKWTKQLEKLRDIFQQTELNEEVKWGSPTYTLNGKLVAGMAAFKNHYAIWFHQGVFLKDTHQKLVNAQEGVTKALRQWRFEAGDTIERHIVLQYLQEAIKNRIEGKEVKVERKKGVVIPPMLKETLNKNKELKEAFHALTPGKQREYAAYIGDAKQQKTKESRLEKIEPMILKGVGLHDKYKNC
;
A
#
# COMPACT_ATOMS: atom_id res chain seq x y z
N MET A 1 -25.52 -0.09 3.02
CA MET A 1 -24.80 0.93 3.79
C MET A 1 -23.98 1.75 2.83
N THR A 2 -24.27 3.03 2.72
CA THR A 2 -23.55 4.00 1.88
C THR A 2 -22.15 4.23 2.43
N ASP A 3 -21.26 4.83 1.64
CA ASP A 3 -19.91 5.16 2.15
C ASP A 3 -19.95 6.26 3.22
N SER A 4 -20.91 7.19 3.15
CA SER A 4 -21.17 8.16 4.24
C SER A 4 -21.45 7.47 5.57
N GLU A 5 -22.38 6.51 5.59
CA GLU A 5 -22.74 5.76 6.81
C GLU A 5 -21.54 4.95 7.35
N LYS A 6 -20.68 4.42 6.47
CA LYS A 6 -19.46 3.72 6.90
C LYS A 6 -18.42 4.67 7.50
N ILE A 7 -18.31 5.89 6.97
CA ILE A 7 -17.42 6.94 7.52
C ILE A 7 -17.92 7.40 8.89
N GLU A 8 -19.23 7.57 9.07
CA GLU A 8 -19.82 7.88 10.39
C GLU A 8 -19.46 6.81 11.42
N ARG A 9 -19.67 5.53 11.09
CA ARG A 9 -19.26 4.42 11.97
C ARG A 9 -17.76 4.40 12.26
N TYR A 10 -16.93 4.78 11.29
CA TYR A 10 -15.49 4.92 11.53
C TYR A 10 -15.21 6.02 12.55
N ILE A 11 -15.85 7.17 12.42
CA ILE A 11 -15.69 8.32 13.33
C ILE A 11 -16.17 7.96 14.74
N GLU A 12 -17.35 7.33 14.86
CA GLU A 12 -17.91 6.87 16.14
C GLU A 12 -16.98 5.88 16.85
N LYS A 13 -16.39 4.94 16.10
CA LYS A 13 -15.44 3.96 16.65
C LYS A 13 -14.18 4.60 17.22
N HIS A 14 -13.82 5.80 16.80
CA HIS A 14 -12.63 6.52 17.27
C HIS A 14 -13.01 7.67 18.20
N GLU A 15 -13.72 7.35 19.29
CA GLU A 15 -14.29 8.29 20.28
C GLU A 15 -13.34 9.42 20.70
N LYS A 16 -12.04 9.11 20.89
CA LYS A 16 -11.01 10.09 21.27
C LYS A 16 -10.86 11.24 20.27
N TRP A 17 -11.13 10.99 18.99
CA TRP A 17 -10.88 11.90 17.88
C TRP A 17 -12.14 12.29 17.11
N THR A 18 -13.33 11.92 17.59
CA THR A 18 -14.62 12.13 16.89
C THR A 18 -14.76 13.56 16.35
N LYS A 19 -14.66 14.58 17.22
CA LYS A 19 -14.79 15.99 16.83
C LYS A 19 -13.74 16.42 15.80
N GLN A 20 -12.53 15.91 15.92
CA GLN A 20 -11.43 16.24 15.01
C GLN A 20 -11.62 15.59 13.64
N LEU A 21 -12.07 14.34 13.60
CA LEU A 21 -12.36 13.62 12.36
C LEU A 21 -13.59 14.19 11.65
N GLU A 22 -14.63 14.60 12.38
CA GLU A 22 -15.78 15.33 11.83
C GLU A 22 -15.32 16.64 11.19
N LYS A 23 -14.50 17.43 11.90
CA LYS A 23 -13.94 18.67 11.35
C LYS A 23 -13.09 18.44 10.11
N LEU A 24 -12.33 17.35 10.04
CA LEU A 24 -11.59 17.00 8.83
C LEU A 24 -12.55 16.61 7.70
N ARG A 25 -13.56 15.76 7.98
CA ARG A 25 -14.58 15.36 7.01
C ARG A 25 -15.27 16.57 6.38
N ASP A 26 -15.69 17.55 7.19
CA ASP A 26 -16.28 18.80 6.73
C ASP A 26 -15.38 19.52 5.73
N ILE A 27 -14.07 19.51 5.95
CA ILE A 27 -13.09 20.16 5.06
C ILE A 27 -12.98 19.39 3.74
N PHE A 28 -12.91 18.06 3.79
CA PHE A 28 -12.91 17.23 2.58
C PHE A 28 -14.17 17.44 1.73
N GLN A 29 -15.33 17.60 2.37
CA GLN A 29 -16.61 17.85 1.70
C GLN A 29 -16.70 19.22 1.02
N GLN A 30 -15.73 20.13 1.25
CA GLN A 30 -15.60 21.38 0.48
C GLN A 30 -14.83 21.19 -0.84
N THR A 31 -14.46 19.97 -1.19
CA THR A 31 -13.72 19.64 -2.41
C THR A 31 -14.54 18.73 -3.33
N GLU A 32 -14.08 18.55 -4.55
CA GLU A 32 -14.68 17.63 -5.54
C GLU A 32 -14.35 16.14 -5.30
N LEU A 33 -13.72 15.81 -4.17
CA LEU A 33 -13.38 14.44 -3.84
C LEU A 33 -14.60 13.64 -3.39
N ASN A 34 -14.71 12.41 -3.88
CA ASN A 34 -15.76 11.48 -3.47
C ASN A 34 -15.34 10.73 -2.21
N GLU A 35 -16.28 10.59 -1.28
CA GLU A 35 -16.13 9.78 -0.08
C GLU A 35 -16.23 8.29 -0.42
N GLU A 36 -15.22 7.53 -0.01
CA GLU A 36 -15.19 6.06 -0.08
C GLU A 36 -14.63 5.49 1.24
N VAL A 37 -14.85 4.20 1.47
CA VAL A 37 -14.15 3.46 2.53
C VAL A 37 -13.29 2.36 1.92
N LYS A 38 -11.97 2.49 2.07
CA LYS A 38 -10.99 1.50 1.62
C LYS A 38 -10.15 1.04 2.79
N TRP A 39 -9.91 -0.27 2.85
CA TRP A 39 -9.16 -0.92 3.95
C TRP A 39 -9.70 -0.53 5.35
N GLY A 40 -11.01 -0.31 5.45
CA GLY A 40 -11.68 0.08 6.69
C GLY A 40 -11.44 1.52 7.15
N SER A 41 -10.91 2.41 6.32
CA SER A 41 -10.68 3.83 6.65
C SER A 41 -11.30 4.79 5.61
N PRO A 42 -11.74 5.99 6.02
CA PRO A 42 -12.23 7.03 5.11
C PRO A 42 -11.17 7.42 4.10
N THR A 43 -11.53 7.34 2.83
CA THR A 43 -10.64 7.55 1.69
C THR A 43 -11.35 8.43 0.68
N TYR A 44 -10.61 9.36 0.09
CA TYR A 44 -11.15 10.39 -0.78
C TYR A 44 -10.54 10.27 -2.17
N THR A 45 -11.40 10.16 -3.18
CA THR A 45 -11.00 9.85 -4.55
C THR A 45 -11.45 10.90 -5.55
N LEU A 46 -10.65 11.08 -6.59
CA LEU A 46 -11.02 11.84 -7.78
C LEU A 46 -11.13 10.86 -8.94
N ASN A 47 -12.33 10.71 -9.52
CA ASN A 47 -12.61 9.75 -10.59
C ASN A 47 -12.15 8.32 -10.24
N GLY A 48 -12.47 7.85 -9.02
CA GLY A 48 -12.12 6.52 -8.51
C GLY A 48 -10.63 6.33 -8.13
N LYS A 49 -9.81 7.36 -8.32
CA LYS A 49 -8.37 7.33 -8.02
C LYS A 49 -8.07 7.98 -6.68
N LEU A 50 -7.23 7.33 -5.88
CA LEU A 50 -6.86 7.78 -4.53
C LEU A 50 -6.16 9.14 -4.53
N VAL A 51 -6.63 10.07 -3.70
CA VAL A 51 -6.00 11.38 -3.50
C VAL A 51 -5.53 11.51 -2.05
N ALA A 52 -6.47 11.38 -1.11
CA ALA A 52 -6.19 11.53 0.31
C ALA A 52 -7.09 10.62 1.17
N GLY A 53 -6.83 10.57 2.47
CA GLY A 53 -7.61 9.75 3.42
C GLY A 53 -7.45 10.26 4.84
N MET A 54 -8.37 9.87 5.72
CA MET A 54 -8.27 10.14 7.15
C MET A 54 -7.88 8.87 7.89
N ALA A 55 -7.07 9.03 8.92
CA ALA A 55 -6.74 7.94 9.82
C ALA A 55 -6.67 8.41 11.27
N ALA A 56 -7.12 7.55 12.18
CA ALA A 56 -7.02 7.72 13.61
C ALA A 56 -6.10 6.65 14.21
N PHE A 57 -5.26 7.06 15.14
CA PHE A 57 -4.31 6.22 15.87
C PHE A 57 -4.48 6.46 17.38
N LYS A 58 -3.80 5.66 18.21
CA LYS A 58 -3.87 5.78 19.67
C LYS A 58 -3.51 7.20 20.18
N ASN A 59 -2.49 7.80 19.60
CA ASN A 59 -1.89 9.05 20.09
C ASN A 59 -2.06 10.26 19.15
N HIS A 60 -2.50 10.05 17.92
CA HIS A 60 -2.70 11.12 16.94
C HIS A 60 -3.80 10.73 15.94
N TYR A 61 -4.26 11.69 15.16
CA TYR A 61 -5.03 11.48 13.95
C TYR A 61 -4.29 12.15 12.78
N ALA A 62 -4.69 11.84 11.55
CA ALA A 62 -3.91 12.27 10.40
C ALA A 62 -4.72 12.37 9.12
N ILE A 63 -4.18 13.19 8.22
CA ILE A 63 -4.50 13.16 6.79
C ILE A 63 -3.37 12.43 6.07
N TRP A 64 -3.74 11.46 5.23
CA TRP A 64 -2.83 10.79 4.31
C TRP A 64 -2.99 11.35 2.91
N PHE A 65 -1.88 11.53 2.18
CA PHE A 65 -1.85 11.96 0.79
C PHE A 65 -1.14 10.90 -0.08
N HIS A 66 -1.88 10.17 -0.91
CA HIS A 66 -1.40 8.96 -1.61
C HIS A 66 -0.26 9.21 -2.61
N GLN A 67 -0.14 10.43 -3.13
CA GLN A 67 0.97 10.92 -3.95
C GLN A 67 1.56 12.22 -3.34
N GLY A 68 1.53 12.30 -2.00
CA GLY A 68 1.90 13.49 -1.26
C GLY A 68 3.36 13.91 -1.42
N VAL A 69 4.23 13.06 -1.95
CA VAL A 69 5.62 13.43 -2.31
C VAL A 69 5.69 14.58 -3.33
N PHE A 70 4.64 14.80 -4.12
CA PHE A 70 4.57 15.89 -5.08
C PHE A 70 3.97 17.19 -4.51
N LEU A 71 3.53 17.18 -3.26
CA LEU A 71 3.10 18.39 -2.56
C LEU A 71 4.33 19.23 -2.22
N LYS A 72 4.24 20.53 -2.42
CA LYS A 72 5.35 21.46 -2.15
C LYS A 72 5.70 21.55 -0.66
N ASP A 73 4.76 21.22 0.22
CA ASP A 73 4.91 21.27 1.68
C ASP A 73 5.40 22.62 2.22
N THR A 74 4.87 23.72 1.68
CA THR A 74 5.27 25.09 2.08
C THR A 74 5.07 25.38 3.58
N HIS A 75 4.16 24.67 4.24
CA HIS A 75 3.88 24.79 5.68
C HIS A 75 4.59 23.73 6.53
N GLN A 76 5.44 22.88 5.93
CA GLN A 76 6.26 21.86 6.60
C GLN A 76 5.43 20.94 7.51
N LYS A 77 4.29 20.46 7.00
CA LYS A 77 3.36 19.61 7.75
C LYS A 77 3.49 18.12 7.40
N LEU A 78 4.19 17.80 6.30
CA LEU A 78 4.20 16.46 5.74
C LEU A 78 5.38 15.63 6.21
N VAL A 79 5.10 14.43 6.71
CA VAL A 79 6.11 13.44 7.06
C VAL A 79 5.95 12.18 6.21
N ASN A 80 7.06 11.48 5.98
CA ASN A 80 7.02 10.12 5.48
C ASN A 80 6.91 9.15 6.67
N ALA A 81 5.79 8.45 6.78
CA ALA A 81 5.54 7.59 7.93
C ALA A 81 6.41 6.32 7.95
N GLN A 82 6.93 5.89 6.80
CA GLN A 82 7.81 4.72 6.68
C GLN A 82 8.93 5.02 5.67
N GLU A 83 9.94 5.77 6.12
CA GLU A 83 11.08 6.15 5.30
C GLU A 83 11.77 4.92 4.67
N GLY A 84 12.13 5.00 3.39
CA GLY A 84 12.69 3.88 2.63
C GLY A 84 11.69 2.80 2.18
N VAL A 85 10.47 2.74 2.74
CA VAL A 85 9.42 1.80 2.33
C VAL A 85 8.36 2.51 1.49
N THR A 86 7.71 3.53 2.04
CA THR A 86 6.69 4.30 1.32
C THR A 86 7.32 5.44 0.55
N LYS A 87 7.29 5.36 -0.78
CA LYS A 87 7.89 6.38 -1.66
C LYS A 87 6.95 7.58 -1.91
N ALA A 88 5.68 7.31 -2.19
CA ALA A 88 4.71 8.32 -2.62
C ALA A 88 3.93 8.98 -1.49
N LEU A 89 3.64 8.20 -0.44
CA LEU A 89 2.71 8.57 0.61
C LEU A 89 3.33 9.62 1.54
N ARG A 90 2.54 10.64 1.90
CA ARG A 90 2.85 11.59 2.98
C ARG A 90 1.71 11.65 3.96
N GLN A 91 2.05 11.99 5.19
CA GLN A 91 1.11 12.09 6.30
C GLN A 91 1.24 13.46 6.93
N TRP A 92 0.11 14.11 7.19
CA TRP A 92 0.03 15.23 8.11
C TRP A 92 -0.60 14.72 9.42
N ARG A 93 0.19 14.70 10.50
CA ARG A 93 -0.25 14.25 11.83
C ARG A 93 -0.74 15.41 12.68
N PHE A 94 -1.72 15.13 13.52
CA PHE A 94 -2.28 16.03 14.52
C PHE A 94 -2.39 15.30 15.86
N GLU A 95 -1.89 15.94 16.92
CA GLU A 95 -1.98 15.45 18.29
C GLU A 95 -3.10 16.15 19.07
N ALA A 96 -3.30 15.74 20.32
CA ALA A 96 -4.29 16.38 21.17
C ALA A 96 -3.89 17.84 21.46
N GLY A 97 -4.80 18.78 21.16
CA GLY A 97 -4.55 20.22 21.33
C GLY A 97 -4.12 20.93 20.05
N ASP A 98 -3.73 20.19 19.01
CA ASP A 98 -3.38 20.80 17.72
C ASP A 98 -4.58 21.50 17.08
N THR A 99 -4.31 22.64 16.46
CA THR A 99 -5.33 23.37 15.71
C THR A 99 -5.39 22.85 14.28
N ILE A 100 -6.58 22.39 13.86
CA ILE A 100 -6.86 22.11 12.44
C ILE A 100 -7.07 23.46 11.72
N GLU A 101 -6.02 23.92 11.06
CA GLU A 101 -6.00 25.12 10.22
C GLU A 101 -6.71 24.85 8.89
N ARG A 102 -8.04 25.03 8.86
CA ARG A 102 -8.91 24.70 7.72
C ARG A 102 -8.36 25.19 6.38
N HIS A 103 -7.91 26.45 6.32
CA HIS A 103 -7.42 27.05 5.09
C HIS A 103 -6.15 26.33 4.57
N ILE A 104 -5.25 25.93 5.46
CA ILE A 104 -4.05 25.18 5.08
C ILE A 104 -4.44 23.78 4.61
N VAL A 105 -5.31 23.07 5.34
CA VAL A 105 -5.78 21.74 4.93
C VAL A 105 -6.37 21.78 3.52
N LEU A 106 -7.22 22.77 3.22
CA LEU A 106 -7.78 22.97 1.88
C LEU A 106 -6.68 23.23 0.84
N GLN A 107 -5.68 24.04 1.14
CA GLN A 107 -4.55 24.28 0.22
C GLN A 107 -3.85 22.97 -0.16
N TYR A 108 -3.55 22.09 0.80
CA TYR A 108 -2.94 20.80 0.52
C TYR A 108 -3.87 19.87 -0.28
N LEU A 109 -5.17 19.84 0.04
CA LEU A 109 -6.14 19.04 -0.70
C LEU A 109 -6.26 19.50 -2.15
N GLN A 110 -6.36 20.80 -2.39
CA GLN A 110 -6.45 21.38 -3.72
C GLN A 110 -5.17 21.15 -4.53
N GLU A 111 -3.99 21.25 -3.91
CA GLU A 111 -2.73 20.88 -4.56
C GLU A 111 -2.69 19.37 -4.89
N ALA A 112 -3.15 18.51 -3.98
CA ALA A 112 -3.21 17.06 -4.20
C ALA A 112 -4.14 16.70 -5.37
N ILE A 113 -5.30 17.37 -5.46
CA ILE A 113 -6.25 17.22 -6.57
C ILE A 113 -5.61 17.68 -7.88
N LYS A 114 -5.00 18.88 -7.90
CA LYS A 114 -4.30 19.39 -9.08
C LYS A 114 -3.21 18.43 -9.54
N ASN A 115 -2.36 17.96 -8.62
CA ASN A 115 -1.32 16.98 -8.91
C ASN A 115 -1.91 15.68 -9.49
N ARG A 116 -3.09 15.26 -9.01
CA ARG A 116 -3.79 14.09 -9.55
C ARG A 116 -4.30 14.32 -10.97
N ILE A 117 -4.86 15.48 -11.26
CA ILE A 117 -5.32 15.89 -12.60
C ILE A 117 -4.14 15.95 -13.57
N GLU A 118 -3.00 16.49 -13.13
CA GLU A 118 -1.74 16.55 -13.89
C GLU A 118 -1.06 15.17 -14.06
N GLY A 119 -1.59 14.12 -13.43
CA GLY A 119 -1.07 12.76 -13.55
C GLY A 119 0.25 12.53 -12.81
N LYS A 120 0.58 13.35 -11.81
CA LYS A 120 1.78 13.16 -10.99
C LYS A 120 1.63 11.91 -10.13
N GLU A 121 2.43 10.91 -10.46
CA GLU A 121 2.42 9.61 -9.80
C GLU A 121 3.83 9.02 -9.78
N VAL A 122 4.26 8.55 -8.61
CA VAL A 122 5.54 7.85 -8.48
C VAL A 122 5.46 6.57 -9.31
N LYS A 123 6.33 6.45 -10.31
CA LYS A 123 6.44 5.22 -11.10
C LYS A 123 6.98 4.10 -10.22
N VAL A 124 6.21 3.03 -10.11
CA VAL A 124 6.67 1.81 -9.43
C VAL A 124 7.70 1.12 -10.31
N GLU A 125 8.97 1.24 -9.93
CA GLU A 125 10.04 0.46 -10.54
C GLU A 125 9.84 -1.02 -10.23
N ARG A 126 9.36 -1.75 -11.22
CA ARG A 126 9.34 -3.21 -11.15
C ARG A 126 10.77 -3.69 -11.36
N LYS A 127 11.37 -4.34 -10.36
CA LYS A 127 12.67 -5.00 -10.51
C LYS A 127 12.65 -5.87 -11.77
N LYS A 128 13.52 -5.55 -12.73
CA LYS A 128 13.66 -6.30 -13.97
C LYS A 128 14.39 -7.61 -13.65
N GLY A 129 13.80 -8.74 -14.04
CA GLY A 129 14.38 -10.07 -13.85
C GLY A 129 14.04 -10.76 -12.52
N VAL A 130 14.19 -12.08 -12.51
CA VAL A 130 14.05 -12.94 -11.34
C VAL A 130 15.44 -13.23 -10.81
N VAL A 131 15.74 -12.82 -9.58
CA VAL A 131 16.99 -13.21 -8.91
C VAL A 131 16.80 -14.59 -8.33
N ILE A 132 17.33 -15.62 -9.01
CA ILE A 132 17.22 -17.02 -8.58
C ILE A 132 18.34 -17.33 -7.57
N PRO A 133 18.02 -17.74 -6.33
CA PRO A 133 19.04 -18.07 -5.33
C PRO A 133 19.85 -19.31 -5.75
N PRO A 134 21.13 -19.43 -5.33
CA PRO A 134 22.03 -20.49 -5.78
C PRO A 134 21.43 -21.90 -5.67
N MET A 135 20.80 -22.21 -4.53
CA MET A 135 20.22 -23.52 -4.29
C MET A 135 19.08 -23.86 -5.27
N LEU A 136 18.17 -22.91 -5.54
CA LEU A 136 17.12 -23.12 -6.52
C LEU A 136 17.72 -23.28 -7.92
N LYS A 137 18.73 -22.49 -8.27
CA LYS A 137 19.44 -22.60 -9.56
C LYS A 137 20.07 -23.98 -9.74
N GLU A 138 20.69 -24.54 -8.70
CA GLU A 138 21.25 -25.89 -8.73
C GLU A 138 20.18 -26.96 -8.95
N THR A 139 19.05 -26.90 -8.23
CA THR A 139 17.94 -27.84 -8.42
C THR A 139 17.38 -27.76 -9.84
N LEU A 140 17.14 -26.55 -10.36
CA LEU A 140 16.65 -26.37 -11.74
C LEU A 140 17.66 -26.91 -12.76
N ASN A 141 18.97 -26.78 -12.53
CA ASN A 141 19.96 -27.34 -13.44
C ASN A 141 20.05 -28.87 -13.39
N LYS A 142 19.67 -29.50 -12.27
CA LYS A 142 19.64 -30.97 -12.11
C LYS A 142 18.37 -31.61 -12.67
N ASN A 143 17.28 -30.86 -12.80
CA ASN A 143 15.99 -31.37 -13.29
C ASN A 143 15.46 -30.51 -14.45
N LYS A 144 15.56 -31.06 -15.68
CA LYS A 144 15.13 -30.38 -16.92
C LYS A 144 13.62 -30.06 -16.92
N GLU A 145 12.78 -31.00 -16.50
CA GLU A 145 11.32 -30.82 -16.47
C GLU A 145 10.93 -29.70 -15.50
N LEU A 146 11.53 -29.71 -14.30
CA LEU A 146 11.31 -28.66 -13.30
C LEU A 146 11.78 -27.28 -13.80
N LYS A 147 12.90 -27.24 -14.54
CA LYS A 147 13.42 -26.01 -15.14
C LYS A 147 12.48 -25.42 -16.17
N GLU A 148 11.98 -26.25 -17.08
CA GLU A 148 11.02 -25.84 -18.11
C GLU A 148 9.72 -25.35 -17.45
N ALA A 149 9.19 -26.11 -16.47
CA ALA A 149 8.01 -25.72 -15.72
C ALA A 149 8.20 -24.38 -14.98
N PHE A 150 9.35 -24.17 -14.32
CA PHE A 150 9.67 -22.93 -13.63
C PHE A 150 9.72 -21.73 -14.59
N HIS A 151 10.35 -21.88 -15.75
CA HIS A 151 10.45 -20.80 -16.73
C HIS A 151 9.14 -20.51 -17.46
N ALA A 152 8.21 -21.47 -17.52
CA ALA A 152 6.84 -21.26 -18.01
C ALA A 152 5.96 -20.45 -17.05
N LEU A 153 6.34 -20.35 -15.76
CA LEU A 153 5.61 -19.52 -14.79
C LEU A 153 5.74 -18.03 -15.11
N THR A 154 4.77 -17.22 -14.66
CA THR A 154 4.89 -15.76 -14.79
C THR A 154 6.09 -15.23 -13.97
N PRO A 155 6.72 -14.11 -14.37
CA PRO A 155 7.82 -13.52 -13.60
C PRO A 155 7.47 -13.18 -12.14
N GLY A 156 6.18 -13.01 -11.83
CA GLY A 156 5.69 -12.86 -10.45
C GLY A 156 5.84 -14.15 -9.65
N LYS A 157 5.31 -15.27 -10.17
CA LYS A 157 5.42 -16.59 -9.54
C LYS A 157 6.88 -17.05 -9.40
N GLN A 158 7.71 -16.81 -10.43
CA GLN A 158 9.14 -17.11 -10.36
C GLN A 158 9.83 -16.34 -9.22
N ARG A 159 9.50 -15.04 -9.05
CA ARG A 159 10.01 -14.23 -7.93
C ARG A 159 9.49 -14.71 -6.58
N GLU A 160 8.22 -15.10 -6.47
CA GLU A 160 7.65 -15.65 -5.22
C GLU A 160 8.43 -16.89 -4.77
N TYR A 161 8.68 -17.84 -5.69
CA TYR A 161 9.46 -19.03 -5.37
C TYR A 161 10.93 -18.72 -5.04
N ALA A 162 11.55 -17.84 -5.82
CA ALA A 162 12.93 -17.43 -5.58
C ALA A 162 13.10 -16.73 -4.22
N ALA A 163 12.17 -15.84 -3.85
CA ALA A 163 12.16 -15.19 -2.53
C ALA A 163 11.88 -16.20 -1.41
N TYR A 164 10.93 -17.12 -1.61
CA TYR A 164 10.64 -18.17 -0.62
C TYR A 164 11.87 -19.02 -0.30
N ILE A 165 12.72 -19.34 -1.27
CA ILE A 165 14.00 -20.02 -0.97
C ILE A 165 15.03 -19.04 -0.41
N GLY A 166 15.16 -17.85 -1.00
CA GLY A 166 16.17 -16.84 -0.65
C GLY A 166 16.06 -16.31 0.78
N ASP A 167 14.85 -16.19 1.32
CA ASP A 167 14.59 -15.66 2.67
C ASP A 167 14.95 -16.64 3.79
N ALA A 168 15.10 -17.94 3.49
CA ALA A 168 15.50 -18.93 4.48
C ALA A 168 17.01 -18.84 4.76
N LYS A 169 17.39 -18.59 6.03
CA LYS A 169 18.79 -18.49 6.44
C LYS A 169 19.45 -19.86 6.66
N GLN A 170 18.71 -20.81 7.24
CA GLN A 170 19.23 -22.14 7.56
C GLN A 170 19.12 -23.08 6.36
N GLN A 171 20.16 -23.89 6.15
CA GLN A 171 20.25 -24.86 5.06
C GLN A 171 19.06 -25.85 5.07
N LYS A 172 18.79 -26.47 6.22
CA LYS A 172 17.66 -27.40 6.41
C LYS A 172 16.31 -26.75 6.05
N THR A 173 16.13 -25.47 6.37
CA THR A 173 14.91 -24.76 5.98
C THR A 173 14.83 -24.59 4.47
N LYS A 174 15.92 -24.23 3.78
CA LYS A 174 15.92 -24.11 2.32
C LYS A 174 15.57 -25.44 1.63
N GLU A 175 16.11 -26.56 2.12
CA GLU A 175 15.82 -27.91 1.61
C GLU A 175 14.33 -28.25 1.77
N SER A 176 13.79 -28.11 2.98
CA SER A 176 12.35 -28.34 3.22
C SER A 176 11.43 -27.44 2.37
N ARG A 177 11.85 -26.19 2.10
CA ARG A 177 11.12 -25.28 1.21
C ARG A 177 11.21 -25.73 -0.24
N LEU A 178 12.34 -26.27 -0.70
CA LEU A 178 12.51 -26.83 -2.04
C LEU A 178 11.58 -28.02 -2.28
N GLU A 179 11.62 -29.02 -1.39
CA GLU A 179 10.77 -30.21 -1.45
C GLU A 179 9.29 -29.84 -1.56
N LYS A 180 8.88 -28.78 -0.84
CA LYS A 180 7.52 -28.27 -0.89
C LYS A 180 7.15 -27.64 -2.24
N ILE A 181 8.04 -26.86 -2.85
CA ILE A 181 7.70 -26.06 -4.03
C ILE A 181 7.88 -26.81 -5.35
N GLU A 182 8.76 -27.82 -5.41
CA GLU A 182 8.96 -28.63 -6.62
C GLU A 182 7.64 -29.16 -7.23
N PRO A 183 6.77 -29.87 -6.49
CA PRO A 183 5.51 -30.35 -7.04
C PRO A 183 4.53 -29.22 -7.39
N MET A 184 4.69 -28.03 -6.80
CA MET A 184 3.87 -26.86 -7.14
C MET A 184 4.31 -26.22 -8.45
N ILE A 185 5.62 -26.10 -8.67
CA ILE A 185 6.23 -25.59 -9.90
C ILE A 185 5.83 -26.48 -11.07
N LEU A 186 5.96 -27.81 -10.93
CA LEU A 186 5.56 -28.78 -11.95
C LEU A 186 4.07 -28.68 -12.32
N LYS A 187 3.22 -28.30 -11.36
CA LYS A 187 1.78 -28.06 -11.58
C LYS A 187 1.46 -26.68 -12.16
N GLY A 188 2.44 -25.80 -12.38
CA GLY A 188 2.23 -24.45 -12.90
C GLY A 188 1.53 -23.47 -11.93
N VAL A 189 1.34 -23.87 -10.67
CA VAL A 189 0.65 -23.04 -9.67
C VAL A 189 1.63 -22.10 -8.98
N GLY A 190 1.14 -20.98 -8.46
CA GLY A 190 1.92 -20.07 -7.62
C GLY A 190 1.91 -20.49 -6.15
N LEU A 191 2.90 -20.02 -5.40
CA LEU A 191 3.07 -20.34 -3.97
C LEU A 191 1.82 -19.97 -3.15
N HIS A 192 1.18 -18.86 -3.51
CA HIS A 192 0.01 -18.31 -2.83
C HIS A 192 -1.29 -18.35 -3.65
N ASP A 193 -1.32 -19.08 -4.77
CA ASP A 193 -2.51 -19.09 -5.65
C ASP A 193 -3.77 -19.61 -4.94
N LYS A 194 -3.62 -20.43 -3.89
CA LYS A 194 -4.74 -20.88 -3.03
C LYS A 194 -5.48 -19.76 -2.31
N TYR A 195 -4.86 -18.58 -2.16
CA TYR A 195 -5.43 -17.43 -1.44
C TYR A 195 -5.87 -16.29 -2.37
N LYS A 196 -5.72 -16.44 -3.69
CA LYS A 196 -6.06 -15.41 -4.67
C LYS A 196 -7.51 -15.47 -5.16
N ASN A 197 -8.24 -16.55 -4.83
CA ASN A 197 -9.65 -16.76 -5.18
C ASN A 197 -10.59 -16.59 -3.98
N CYS A 198 -10.16 -15.84 -2.95
CA CYS A 198 -10.96 -15.50 -1.77
C CYS A 198 -11.29 -14.01 -1.76
#